data_AF-A0A6F8UWP0-F1
#
_entry.id   AF-A0A6F8UWP0-F1
#
_cell.length_a   1.000
_cell.length_b   1.000
_cell.length_c   1.000
_cell.angle_alpha   90.00
_cell.angle_beta   90.00
_cell.angle_gamma   90.00
#
_symmetry.space_group_name_H-M   'P 1'
#
loop_
_entity.id
_entity.type
_entity.pdbx_description
1 polymer ?
#
loop_
_entity_poly.entity_id
_entity_poly.type
_entity_poly.pdbx_seq_one_letter_code
_entity_poly.pdbx_strand_id
1 'polypeptide(L)'
;MRFTRWDYVAFPFLAAAGIGVFYGAIRLVGYFGLGVIGLVIVFIVIRMDLEKDGPSGVDPSGIAEQFKARDRMSRAEKAGLFAEQRMRLQPQFVALVVGTGFMILGFGMHFLL
;
A
#
# COMPACT_ATOMS: atom_id res chain seq x y z
N MET A 1 -0.65 -53.52 -8.21
CA MET A 1 -1.75 -52.63 -8.65
C MET A 1 -1.66 -52.52 -10.17
N ARG A 2 -2.70 -52.93 -10.91
CA ARG A 2 -2.68 -52.93 -12.38
C ARG A 2 -3.43 -51.68 -12.84
N PHE A 3 -2.70 -50.69 -13.34
CA PHE A 3 -3.30 -49.46 -13.86
C PHE A 3 -4.21 -49.79 -15.04
N THR A 4 -5.45 -49.34 -14.95
CA THR A 4 -6.46 -49.47 -15.98
C THR A 4 -6.13 -48.48 -17.09
N ARG A 5 -6.48 -48.75 -18.36
CA ARG A 5 -6.23 -47.79 -19.46
C ARG A 5 -6.83 -46.40 -19.18
N TRP A 6 -7.89 -46.35 -18.38
CA TRP A 6 -8.51 -45.13 -17.89
C TRP A 6 -7.62 -44.32 -16.93
N ASP A 7 -6.78 -44.98 -16.13
CA ASP A 7 -5.88 -44.28 -15.21
C ASP A 7 -4.84 -43.49 -16.00
N TYR A 8 -4.33 -44.01 -17.12
CA TYR A 8 -3.38 -43.28 -17.96
C TYR A 8 -3.94 -42.00 -18.58
N VAL A 9 -5.26 -41.90 -18.73
CA VAL A 9 -5.93 -40.68 -19.21
C VAL A 9 -6.31 -39.79 -18.03
N ALA A 10 -6.90 -40.35 -16.98
CA ALA A 10 -7.36 -39.57 -15.82
C ALA A 10 -6.20 -38.92 -15.04
N PHE A 11 -5.06 -39.60 -14.92
CA PHE A 11 -3.91 -39.12 -14.16
C PHE A 11 -3.33 -37.79 -14.68
N PRO A 12 -3.04 -37.62 -16.00
CA PRO A 12 -2.54 -36.34 -16.50
C PRO A 12 -3.58 -35.21 -16.37
N PHE A 13 -4.87 -35.49 -16.50
CA PHE A 13 -5.91 -34.47 -16.28
C PHE A 13 -5.98 -34.04 -14.80
N LEU A 14 -5.94 -34.99 -13.87
CA LEU A 14 -5.92 -34.68 -12.44
C LEU A 14 -4.64 -33.96 -12.03
N ALA A 15 -3.49 -34.35 -12.59
CA ALA A 15 -2.22 -33.67 -12.36
C ALA A 15 -2.26 -32.24 -12.90
N ALA A 16 -2.77 -32.03 -14.13
CA ALA A 16 -2.92 -30.70 -14.72
C ALA A 16 -3.89 -29.82 -13.91
N ALA A 17 -5.01 -30.38 -13.46
CA ALA A 17 -5.96 -29.68 -12.60
C ALA A 17 -5.31 -29.29 -11.26
N GLY A 18 -4.57 -30.19 -10.63
CA GLY A 18 -3.85 -29.92 -9.38
C GLY A 18 -2.81 -28.82 -9.53
N ILE A 19 -2.01 -28.85 -10.61
CA ILE A 19 -1.05 -27.79 -10.94
C ILE A 19 -1.76 -26.46 -11.15
N GLY A 20 -2.88 -26.46 -11.89
CA GLY A 20 -3.67 -25.26 -12.14
C GLY A 20 -4.23 -24.63 -10.86
N VAL A 21 -4.79 -25.44 -9.96
CA VAL A 21 -5.30 -24.97 -8.66
C VAL A 21 -4.16 -24.44 -7.80
N PHE A 22 -3.03 -25.16 -7.72
CA PHE A 22 -1.88 -24.74 -6.94
C PHE A 22 -1.30 -23.40 -7.45
N TYR A 23 -1.14 -23.27 -8.76
CA TYR A 23 -0.68 -22.04 -9.40
C TYR A 23 -1.66 -20.88 -9.16
N GLY A 24 -2.96 -21.12 -9.30
CA GLY A 24 -4.00 -20.14 -8.99
C GLY A 24 -3.97 -19.68 -7.53
N ALA A 25 -3.77 -20.61 -6.59
CA ALA A 25 -3.66 -20.30 -5.16
C ALA A 25 -2.43 -19.43 -4.86
N ILE A 26 -1.26 -19.73 -5.43
CA ILE A 26 -0.05 -18.89 -5.29
C ILE A 26 -0.29 -17.50 -5.88
N ARG A 27 -0.95 -17.41 -7.04
CA ARG A 27 -1.20 -16.13 -7.72
C ARG A 27 -2.19 -15.25 -6.95
N LEU A 28 -3.24 -15.84 -6.37
CA LEU A 28 -4.24 -15.15 -5.55
C LEU A 28 -3.72 -14.77 -4.16
N VAL A 29 -3.08 -15.69 -3.44
CA VAL A 29 -2.64 -15.44 -2.06
C VAL A 29 -1.30 -14.69 -2.03
N GLY A 30 -0.39 -15.03 -2.96
CA GLY A 30 0.93 -14.42 -3.04
C GLY A 30 0.89 -13.02 -3.64
N TYR A 31 0.77 -12.92 -4.96
CA TYR A 31 0.92 -11.64 -5.66
C TYR A 31 -0.27 -10.70 -5.45
N PHE A 32 -1.50 -11.20 -5.58
CA PHE A 32 -2.68 -10.37 -5.35
C PHE A 32 -2.79 -9.94 -3.88
N GLY A 33 -2.53 -10.86 -2.94
CA GLY A 33 -2.45 -10.53 -1.51
C GLY A 33 -1.42 -9.44 -1.21
N LEU A 34 -0.21 -9.53 -1.78
CA LEU A 34 0.82 -8.51 -1.65
C LEU A 34 0.35 -7.14 -2.17
N GLY A 35 -0.34 -7.12 -3.32
CA GLY A 35 -0.89 -5.91 -3.91
C GLY A 35 -1.96 -5.26 -3.02
N VAL A 36 -2.85 -6.06 -2.45
CA VAL A 36 -3.89 -5.61 -1.52
C VAL A 36 -3.27 -5.06 -0.23
N ILE A 37 -2.24 -5.71 0.33
CA ILE A 37 -1.53 -5.20 1.52
C ILE A 37 -0.91 -3.82 1.20
N GLY A 38 -0.25 -3.68 0.05
CA GLY A 38 0.29 -2.41 -0.41
C GLY A 38 -0.77 -1.32 -0.51
N LEU A 39 -1.92 -1.64 -1.10
CA LEU A 39 -3.07 -0.74 -1.22
C LEU A 39 -3.58 -0.29 0.15
N VAL A 40 -3.74 -1.21 1.10
CA VAL A 40 -4.21 -0.91 2.47
C VAL A 40 -3.24 0.03 3.18
N ILE A 41 -1.93 -0.21 3.08
CA ILE A 41 -0.91 0.66 3.69
C ILE A 41 -1.02 2.08 3.15
N VAL A 42 -1.05 2.24 1.81
CA VAL A 42 -1.15 3.57 1.18
C VAL A 42 -2.48 4.25 1.55
N PHE A 43 -3.59 3.50 1.56
CA PHE A 43 -4.89 4.01 1.95
C PHE A 43 -4.89 4.54 3.40
N ILE A 44 -4.31 3.79 4.34
CA ILE A 44 -4.19 4.22 5.74
C ILE A 44 -3.34 5.49 5.84
N VAL A 45 -2.22 5.56 5.13
CA VAL A 45 -1.35 6.75 5.13
C VAL A 45 -2.11 7.99 4.63
N ILE A 46 -2.85 7.86 3.52
CA ILE A 46 -3.65 8.95 2.95
C ILE A 46 -4.78 9.35 3.91
N ARG A 47 -5.48 8.38 4.50
CA ARG A 47 -6.55 8.66 5.48
C ARG A 47 -6.03 9.35 6.72
N MET A 48 -4.87 8.95 7.23
CA MET A 48 -4.21 9.62 8.35
C MET A 48 -3.84 11.06 8.04
N ASP A 49 -3.50 11.36 6.78
CA ASP A 49 -3.21 12.73 6.33
C ASP A 49 -4.50 13.56 6.27
N LEU A 50 -5.57 13.01 5.68
CA LEU A 50 -6.88 13.68 5.62
C LEU A 50 -7.50 13.91 7.02
N GLU A 51 -7.36 12.96 7.93
CA GLU A 51 -7.87 13.09 9.30
C GLU A 51 -7.04 14.09 10.13
N LYS A 52 -5.76 14.26 9.82
CA LYS A 52 -4.91 15.31 10.38
C LYS A 52 -5.36 16.70 9.94
N ASP A 53 -5.82 16.83 8.70
CA ASP A 53 -6.24 18.10 8.13
C ASP A 53 -7.69 18.49 8.50
N GLY A 54 -8.51 17.57 9.01
CA GLY A 54 -9.87 17.86 9.50
C GLY A 54 -10.76 18.57 8.44
N PRO A 55 -11.95 19.11 8.79
CA PRO A 55 -12.78 19.89 7.86
C PRO A 55 -12.18 21.28 7.55
N SER A 56 -10.85 21.40 7.49
CA SER A 56 -10.18 22.57 6.91
C SER A 56 -10.05 22.38 5.40
N GLY A 57 -11.20 22.23 4.73
CA GLY A 57 -11.26 22.46 3.30
C GLY A 57 -10.73 23.87 3.07
N VAL A 58 -9.53 24.00 2.52
CA VAL A 58 -8.82 25.22 2.06
C VAL A 58 -9.64 26.48 2.34
N ASP A 59 -9.69 26.92 3.60
CA ASP A 59 -10.35 28.18 3.94
C ASP A 59 -9.30 29.26 3.69
N PRO A 60 -9.48 30.13 2.68
CA PRO A 60 -8.49 31.16 2.35
C PRO A 60 -8.20 32.08 3.56
N SER A 61 -9.14 32.18 4.51
CA SER A 61 -8.98 32.95 5.73
C SER A 61 -8.00 32.30 6.73
N GLY A 62 -7.98 30.98 6.84
CA GLY A 62 -7.04 30.21 7.68
C GLY A 62 -5.60 30.27 7.17
N ILE A 63 -5.40 30.32 5.85
CA ILE A 63 -4.07 30.52 5.25
C ILE A 63 -3.55 31.92 5.57
N ALA A 64 -4.41 32.95 5.53
CA ALA A 64 -4.03 34.31 5.87
C ALA A 64 -3.65 34.47 7.36
N GLU A 65 -4.36 33.78 8.26
CA GLU A 65 -4.01 33.72 9.68
C GLU A 65 -2.72 32.94 9.94
N GLN A 66 -2.51 31.80 9.26
CA GLN A 66 -1.25 31.05 9.35
C GLN A 66 -0.06 31.85 8.81
N PHE A 67 -0.25 32.66 7.77
CA PHE A 67 0.79 33.58 7.28
C PHE A 67 1.11 34.66 8.31
N LYS A 68 0.10 35.29 8.93
CA LYS A 68 0.30 36.27 10.01
C LYS A 68 0.93 35.65 11.26
N ALA A 69 0.58 34.42 11.60
CA ALA A 69 1.17 33.69 12.73
C ALA A 69 2.62 33.27 12.44
N ARG A 70 2.93 32.81 11.21
CA ARG A 70 4.30 32.52 10.77
C ARG A 70 5.18 33.75 10.69
N ASP A 71 4.61 34.93 10.43
CA ASP A 71 5.36 36.20 10.43
C ASP A 71 5.70 36.65 11.85
N ARG A 72 4.91 36.25 12.86
CA ARG A 72 5.16 36.52 14.28
C ARG A 72 6.02 35.46 14.99
N MET A 73 6.23 34.28 14.39
CA MET A 73 7.05 33.21 14.99
C MET A 73 8.56 33.45 14.85
N SER A 74 9.28 33.32 15.97
CA SER A 74 10.74 33.40 16.05
C SER A 74 11.43 32.31 15.21
N ARG A 75 12.62 32.57 14.67
CA ARG A 75 13.41 31.60 13.88
C ARG A 75 13.65 30.28 14.63
N ALA A 76 13.80 30.33 15.95
CA ALA A 76 13.99 29.15 16.80
C ALA A 76 12.71 28.30 16.89
N GLU A 77 11.56 28.95 16.94
CA GLU A 77 10.24 28.32 17.04
C GLU A 77 9.82 27.68 15.70
N LYS A 78 10.15 28.32 14.58
CA LYS A 78 10.06 27.70 13.24
C LYS A 78 10.92 26.43 13.15
N ALA A 79 12.17 26.48 13.63
CA ALA A 79 13.07 25.32 13.57
C ALA A 79 12.57 24.14 14.41
N GLY A 80 11.99 24.42 15.59
CA GLY A 80 11.33 23.40 16.43
C GLY A 80 10.16 22.73 15.74
N LEU A 81 9.25 23.52 15.17
CA LEU A 81 8.10 23.00 14.41
C LEU A 81 8.49 22.19 13.17
N PHE A 82 9.51 22.64 12.42
CA PHE A 82 10.03 21.89 11.27
C PHE A 82 10.72 20.58 11.67
N ALA A 83 11.43 20.56 12.80
CA ALA A 83 12.07 19.35 13.31
C ALA A 83 11.03 18.33 13.79
N GLU A 84 10.00 18.79 14.49
CA GLU A 84 8.91 17.95 15.00
C GLU A 84 8.04 17.40 13.85
N GLN A 85 7.76 18.22 12.83
CA GLN A 85 7.12 17.76 11.60
C GLN A 85 7.97 16.74 10.84
N ARG A 86 9.29 16.98 10.68
CA ARG A 86 10.19 16.04 9.99
C ARG A 86 10.30 14.69 10.67
N MET A 87 10.40 14.65 12.00
CA MET A 87 10.43 13.38 12.75
C MET A 87 9.15 12.57 12.58
N ARG A 88 8.00 13.23 12.44
CA ARG A 88 6.70 12.57 12.25
C ARG A 88 6.41 12.17 10.80
N LEU A 89 6.90 12.94 9.82
CA LEU A 89 6.72 12.69 8.40
C LEU A 89 7.58 11.53 7.88
N GLN A 90 8.73 11.27 8.51
CA GLN A 90 9.67 10.24 8.09
C GLN A 90 9.07 8.81 8.05
N PRO A 91 8.41 8.31 9.11
CA PRO A 91 7.78 6.97 9.07
C PRO A 91 6.59 6.91 8.10
N GLN A 92 5.85 8.01 7.95
CA GLN A 92 4.70 8.11 7.05
C GLN A 92 5.14 7.99 5.58
N PHE A 93 6.25 8.67 5.22
CA PHE A 93 6.86 8.57 3.89
C PHE A 93 7.39 7.16 3.60
N VAL A 94 8.06 6.53 4.57
CA VAL A 94 8.55 5.16 4.43
C VAL A 94 7.39 4.19 4.19
N ALA A 95 6.30 4.31 4.97
CA ALA A 95 5.11 3.49 4.78
C ALA A 95 4.50 3.68 3.38
N LEU A 96 4.45 4.90 2.87
CA LEU A 96 3.94 5.18 1.52
C LEU A 96 4.83 4.58 0.43
N VAL A 97 6.15 4.69 0.55
CA VAL A 97 7.10 4.08 -0.40
C VAL A 97 7.00 2.56 -0.38
N VAL A 98 6.99 1.94 0.80
CA VAL A 98 6.87 0.49 0.96
C VAL A 98 5.52 -0.01 0.44
N GLY A 99 4.42 0.66 0.82
CA GLY A 99 3.07 0.31 0.37
C GLY A 99 2.91 0.43 -1.14
N THR A 100 3.44 1.51 -1.74
CA THR A 100 3.45 1.67 -3.20
C THR A 100 4.30 0.60 -3.87
N GLY A 101 5.45 0.25 -3.30
CA GLY A 101 6.30 -0.84 -3.77
C GLY A 101 5.58 -2.19 -3.77
N PHE A 102 4.90 -2.53 -2.66
CA PHE A 102 4.09 -3.76 -2.57
C PHE A 102 2.92 -3.75 -3.53
N MET A 103 2.29 -2.60 -3.78
CA MET A 103 1.22 -2.46 -4.75
C MET A 103 1.72 -2.73 -6.18
N ILE A 104 2.84 -2.11 -6.57
CA ILE A 104 3.45 -2.29 -7.90
C ILE A 104 3.93 -3.72 -8.08
N LEU A 105 4.65 -4.28 -7.10
CA LEU A 105 5.17 -5.65 -7.20
C LEU A 105 4.03 -6.67 -7.14
N GLY A 106 3.07 -6.49 -6.24
CA GLY A 106 1.95 -7.40 -6.07
C GLY A 106 1.05 -7.44 -7.31
N PHE A 107 0.48 -6.30 -7.70
CA PHE A 107 -0.38 -6.26 -8.89
C PHE A 107 0.41 -6.45 -10.18
N GLY A 108 1.61 -5.86 -10.29
CA GLY A 108 2.46 -6.01 -11.47
C GLY A 108 2.77 -7.49 -11.75
N MET A 109 3.26 -8.22 -10.74
CA MET A 109 3.53 -9.66 -10.90
C MET A 109 2.24 -10.45 -11.08
N HIS A 110 1.14 -10.09 -10.43
CA HIS A 110 -0.14 -10.78 -10.60
C HIS A 110 -0.73 -10.66 -12.01
N PHE A 111 -0.50 -9.55 -12.72
CA PHE A 111 -1.01 -9.35 -14.08
C PHE A 111 -0.02 -9.78 -15.18
N LEU A 112 1.30 -9.72 -14.91
CA LEU A 112 2.34 -10.08 -15.88
C LEU A 112 2.69 -11.57 -15.91
N LEU A 113 2.52 -12.29 -14.79
CA LEU A 113 2.68 -13.75 -14.68
C LEU A 113 1.30 -14.37 -14.52
#